data_AF-H5WJN8-F1
#
_entry.id   AF-H5WJN8-F1
#
_cell.length_a   1.000
_cell.length_b   1.000
_cell.length_c   1.000
_cell.angle_alpha   90.00
_cell.angle_beta   90.00
_cell.angle_gamma   90.00
#
_symmetry.space_group_name_H-M   'P 1'
#
loop_
_entity.id
_entity.type
_entity.pdbx_description
1 polymer ?
#
loop_
_entity_poly.entity_id
_entity_poly.type
_entity_poly.pdbx_seq_one_letter_code
_entity_poly.pdbx_strand_id
1 'polypeptide(L)'
;MNTLNDTLAIERDRCSLLVRDFTRIGSAGAFGAALLREAVGQADAAVRTGETDSMHRALAALQRYTELSPTADTAQAAIGMVPRSPRAPAPRPALCAPAQRYLQAA
;
A
#
# COMPACT_ATOMS: atom_id res chain seq x y z
N MET A 1 8.96 -0.18 34.40
CA MET A 1 8.59 -1.57 34.05
C MET A 1 7.52 -1.44 32.98
N ASN A 2 7.86 -1.63 31.70
CA ASN A 2 6.85 -1.54 30.63
C ASN A 2 5.91 -2.72 30.80
N THR A 3 4.61 -2.45 30.99
CA THR A 3 3.63 -3.52 31.09
C THR A 3 3.38 -4.11 29.70
N LEU A 4 2.91 -5.36 29.65
CA LEU A 4 2.53 -6.01 28.39
C LEU A 4 1.55 -5.14 27.59
N ASN A 5 0.67 -4.45 28.30
CA ASN A 5 -0.32 -3.55 27.73
C ASN A 5 0.32 -2.31 27.07
N ASP A 6 1.31 -1.70 27.73
CA ASP A 6 2.08 -0.59 27.15
C ASP A 6 2.80 -1.01 25.86
N THR A 7 3.37 -2.22 25.87
CA THR A 7 4.10 -2.76 24.71
C THR A 7 3.15 -3.04 23.54
N LEU A 8 1.97 -3.59 23.82
CA LEU A 8 0.92 -3.80 22.82
C LEU A 8 0.41 -2.48 22.23
N ALA A 9 0.23 -1.45 23.07
CA ALA A 9 -0.19 -0.13 22.61
C ALA A 9 0.82 0.47 21.62
N ILE A 10 2.12 0.37 21.93
CA ILE A 10 3.19 0.84 21.05
C ILE A 10 3.17 0.12 19.70
N GLU A 11 3.08 -1.21 19.69
CA GLU A 11 3.06 -1.97 18.44
C GLU A 11 1.77 -1.77 17.63
N ARG A 12 0.63 -1.59 18.31
CA ARG A 12 -0.63 -1.21 17.66
C ARG A 12 -0.49 0.13 16.94
N ASP A 13 0.12 1.13 17.57
CA ASP A 13 0.32 2.44 16.96
C ASP A 13 1.24 2.36 15.74
N ARG A 14 2.30 1.56 15.81
CA ARG A 14 3.18 1.29 14.65
C ARG A 14 2.42 0.63 13.50
N CYS A 15 1.65 -0.42 13.76
CA CYS A 15 0.84 -1.07 12.73
C CYS A 15 -0.22 -0.12 12.14
N SER A 16 -0.75 0.80 12.95
CA SER A 16 -1.69 1.83 12.48
C SER A 16 -1.02 2.83 11.53
N LEU A 17 0.25 3.18 11.76
CA LEU A 17 1.04 3.98 10.82
C LEU A 17 1.28 3.22 9.50
N LEU A 18 1.63 1.94 9.57
CA LEU A 18 1.80 1.09 8.38
C LEU A 18 0.51 1.00 7.56
N VAL A 19 -0.66 0.90 8.19
CA VAL A 19 -1.96 0.94 7.49
C VAL A 19 -2.10 2.23 6.68
N ARG A 20 -1.69 3.38 7.23
CA ARG A 20 -1.75 4.67 6.52
C ARG A 20 -0.79 4.67 5.33
N ASP A 21 0.41 4.14 5.49
CA ASP A 21 1.40 4.04 4.42
C ASP A 21 0.93 3.13 3.29
N PHE A 22 0.42 1.94 3.60
CA PHE A 22 -0.18 1.05 2.60
C PHE A 22 -1.41 1.64 1.92
N THR A 23 -2.23 2.39 2.67
CA THR A 23 -3.39 3.10 2.08
C THR A 23 -2.92 4.18 1.11
N ARG A 24 -1.79 4.85 1.36
CA ARG A 24 -1.19 5.84 0.45
C ARG A 24 -0.69 5.25 -0.86
N ILE A 25 -0.31 3.97 -0.87
CA ILE A 25 0.07 3.23 -2.08
C ILE A 25 -1.16 2.98 -2.99
N GLY A 26 -2.38 3.04 -2.46
CA GLY A 26 -3.62 2.83 -3.20
C GLY A 26 -3.98 1.36 -3.32
N SER A 27 -4.54 0.94 -4.46
CA SER A 27 -5.04 -0.43 -4.67
C SER A 27 -3.97 -1.51 -4.46
N ALA A 28 -2.71 -1.22 -4.81
CA ALA A 28 -1.59 -2.13 -4.61
C ALA A 28 -1.26 -2.38 -3.12
N GLY A 29 -1.60 -1.44 -2.23
CA GLY A 29 -1.43 -1.59 -0.78
C GLY A 29 -2.69 -2.04 -0.03
N ALA A 30 -3.84 -2.16 -0.71
CA ALA A 30 -5.11 -2.44 -0.06
C ALA A 30 -5.13 -3.79 0.69
N PHE A 31 -4.46 -4.81 0.14
CA PHE A 31 -4.33 -6.12 0.79
C PHE A 31 -3.51 -6.03 2.07
N GLY A 32 -2.33 -5.38 2.02
CA GLY A 32 -1.51 -5.17 3.21
C GLY A 32 -2.22 -4.34 4.29
N ALA A 33 -2.93 -3.30 3.88
CA ALA A 33 -3.74 -2.49 4.78
C ALA A 33 -4.89 -3.30 5.44
N ALA A 34 -5.50 -4.25 4.73
CA ALA A 34 -6.54 -5.12 5.29
C ALA A 34 -5.96 -6.08 6.34
N LEU A 35 -4.83 -6.73 6.05
CA LEU A 35 -4.16 -7.64 7.00
C LEU A 35 -3.77 -6.93 8.30
N LEU A 36 -3.20 -5.74 8.19
CA LEU A 36 -2.80 -4.95 9.37
C LEU A 36 -4.02 -4.51 10.19
N ARG A 37 -5.13 -4.13 9.56
CA ARG A 37 -6.37 -3.77 10.27
C ARG A 37 -6.95 -4.96 11.03
N GLU A 38 -6.92 -6.15 10.44
CA GLU A 38 -7.37 -7.36 11.11
C GLU A 38 -6.50 -7.67 12.33
N ALA A 39 -5.17 -7.61 12.19
CA ALA A 39 -4.24 -7.85 13.29
C ALA A 39 -4.43 -6.85 14.45
N VAL A 40 -4.61 -5.55 14.13
CA VAL A 40 -4.93 -4.51 15.13
C VAL A 40 -6.27 -4.80 15.83
N GLY A 41 -7.30 -5.21 15.07
CA GLY A 41 -8.60 -5.59 15.63
C GLY A 41 -8.52 -6.78 16.59
N GLN A 42 -7.67 -7.77 16.29
CA GLN A 42 -7.44 -8.90 17.19
C GLN A 42 -6.68 -8.49 18.45
N ALA A 43 -5.69 -7.59 18.34
CA ALA A 43 -5.01 -7.04 19.50
C ALA A 43 -5.98 -6.28 20.42
N ASP A 44 -6.87 -5.45 19.86
CA ASP A 44 -7.90 -4.74 20.62
C ASP A 44 -8.92 -5.68 21.27
N ALA A 45 -9.26 -6.79 20.61
CA ALA A 45 -10.08 -7.84 21.20
C ALA A 45 -9.38 -8.51 22.39
N ALA A 46 -8.09 -8.87 22.24
CA ALA A 46 -7.30 -9.51 23.30
C ALA A 46 -7.09 -8.60 24.52
N VAL A 47 -6.88 -7.30 24.31
CA VAL A 47 -6.78 -6.32 25.41
C VAL A 47 -8.11 -6.21 26.16
N ARG A 48 -9.25 -6.24 25.45
CA ARG A 48 -10.58 -6.18 26.06
C ARG A 48 -10.94 -7.44 26.84
N THR A 49 -10.54 -8.62 26.36
CA THR A 49 -10.79 -9.88 27.07
C THR A 49 -9.84 -10.07 28.26
N GLY A 50 -8.69 -9.38 28.27
CA GLY A 50 -7.70 -9.47 29.34
C GLY A 50 -6.95 -10.81 29.38
N GLU A 51 -7.07 -11.61 28.33
CA GLU A 51 -6.34 -12.88 28.21
C GLU A 51 -4.89 -12.62 27.81
N THR A 52 -3.98 -12.87 28.75
CA THR A 52 -2.54 -12.65 28.59
C THR A 52 -1.94 -13.44 27.42
N ASP A 53 -2.36 -14.68 27.20
CA ASP A 53 -1.89 -15.51 26.08
C ASP A 53 -2.33 -14.95 24.73
N SER A 54 -3.56 -14.45 24.66
CA SER A 54 -4.12 -13.81 23.48
C SER A 54 -3.42 -12.48 23.19
N MET A 55 -3.09 -11.73 24.25
CA MET A 55 -2.27 -10.51 24.17
C MET A 55 -0.85 -10.78 23.66
N HIS A 56 -0.18 -11.84 24.14
CA HIS A 56 1.14 -12.23 23.66
C HIS A 56 1.14 -12.69 22.20
N ARG A 57 0.12 -13.46 21.78
CA ARG A 57 -0.05 -13.87 20.38
C ARG A 57 -0.29 -12.68 19.46
N ALA A 58 -1.14 -11.74 19.89
CA ALA A 58 -1.39 -10.51 19.15
C ALA A 58 -0.13 -9.65 19.03
N LEU A 59 0.63 -9.51 20.12
CA LEU A 59 1.90 -8.78 20.11
C LEU A 59 2.89 -9.38 19.12
N ALA A 60 3.08 -10.71 19.16
CA ALA A 60 3.98 -11.40 18.23
C ALA A 60 3.54 -11.25 16.76
N ALA A 61 2.23 -11.22 16.50
CA ALA A 61 1.71 -10.97 15.17
C ALA A 61 2.02 -9.53 14.70
N LEU A 62 1.77 -8.53 15.53
CA LEU A 62 2.07 -7.12 15.22
C LEU A 62 3.58 -6.90 14.98
N GLN A 63 4.43 -7.47 15.83
CA GLN A 63 5.89 -7.37 15.70
C GLN A 63 6.40 -7.93 14.38
N ARG A 64 5.85 -9.06 13.91
CA ARG A 64 6.21 -9.62 12.59
C ARG A 64 5.93 -8.64 11.46
N TYR A 65 4.80 -7.92 11.50
CA TYR A 65 4.49 -6.93 10.48
C TYR A 65 5.42 -5.71 10.55
N THR A 66 5.81 -5.30 11.76
CA THR A 66 6.79 -4.23 11.96
C THR A 66 8.18 -4.63 11.46
N GLU A 67 8.63 -5.87 11.71
CA GLU A 67 9.91 -6.41 11.24
C GLU A 67 9.94 -6.61 9.71
N LEU A 68 8.81 -7.04 9.14
CA LEU A 68 8.64 -7.25 7.70
C LEU A 68 8.39 -5.96 6.93
N SER A 69 8.16 -4.84 7.61
CA SER A 69 8.22 -3.53 6.98
C SER A 69 9.69 -3.12 6.95
N PRO A 70 10.43 -3.36 5.84
CA PRO A 70 11.74 -2.76 5.74
C PRO A 70 11.52 -1.25 5.85
N THR A 71 12.38 -0.60 6.62
CA THR A 71 12.34 0.85 6.87
C THR A 71 11.93 1.57 5.60
N ALA A 72 11.00 2.53 5.73
CA ALA A 72 10.44 3.31 4.64
C ALA A 72 11.49 3.84 3.62
N ASP A 73 12.76 3.92 4.02
CA ASP A 73 13.93 4.11 3.15
C ASP A 73 13.99 3.18 1.92
N THR A 74 13.68 1.89 2.03
CA THR A 74 13.72 0.96 0.88
C THR A 74 12.42 0.98 0.07
N ALA A 75 11.27 1.23 0.71
CA ALA A 75 10.01 1.40 -0.01
C ALA A 75 9.98 2.71 -0.84
N GLN A 76 10.59 3.79 -0.34
CA GLN A 76 10.76 5.03 -1.11
C GLN A 76 11.71 4.85 -2.30
N ALA A 77 12.73 3.99 -2.20
CA ALA A 77 13.58 3.63 -3.33
C ALA A 77 12.80 2.87 -4.43
N ALA A 78 11.84 2.01 -4.05
CA ALA A 78 11.00 1.28 -5.01
C ALA A 78 9.92 2.15 -5.67
N ILE A 79 9.31 3.09 -4.93
CA ILE A 79 8.29 4.03 -5.48
C ILE A 79 8.95 5.12 -6.33
N GLY A 80 10.25 5.39 -6.14
CA GLY A 80 11.06 6.21 -7.04
C GLY A 80 11.42 5.54 -8.38
N MET A 81 11.14 4.25 -8.55
CA MET A 81 11.53 3.47 -9.72
C MET A 81 10.33 3.11 -10.63
N VAL A 82 9.36 4.02 -10.75
CA VAL A 82 8.58 4.09 -11.98
C VAL A 82 9.42 4.90 -12.97
N PRO A 83 10.10 4.30 -13.96
CA PRO A 83 10.60 5.10 -15.07
C PRO A 83 9.36 5.76 -15.67
N ARG A 84 9.24 7.09 -15.50
CA ARG A 84 8.32 7.85 -16.33
C ARG A 84 8.80 7.60 -17.75
N SER A 85 8.11 6.69 -18.46
CA SER A 85 8.34 6.49 -19.89
C SER A 85 8.39 7.87 -20.52
N PRO A 86 9.44 8.22 -21.29
CA PRO A 86 9.46 9.48 -22.00
C PRO A 86 8.21 9.48 -22.87
N ARG A 87 7.31 10.43 -22.58
CA ARG A 87 6.08 10.66 -23.32
C ARG A 87 6.45 10.74 -24.79
N ALA A 88 6.16 9.69 -25.56
CA ALA A 88 6.39 9.68 -26.99
C ALA A 88 5.70 10.91 -27.59
N PRO A 89 6.37 11.69 -28.45
CA PRO A 89 5.73 12.82 -29.11
C PRO A 89 4.52 12.29 -29.88
N ALA A 90 3.36 12.91 -29.65
CA ALA A 90 2.12 12.55 -30.31
C ALA A 90 2.34 12.47 -31.83
N PRO A 91 1.88 11.41 -32.51
CA PRO A 91 1.87 11.41 -33.96
C PRO A 91 0.98 12.58 -34.41
N ARG A 92 1.57 13.52 -35.14
CA ARG A 92 0.83 14.56 -35.85
C ARG A 92 -0.27 13.87 -36.66
N PRO A 93 -1.54 14.33 -36.61
CA PRO A 93 -2.53 13.82 -37.53
C PRO A 93 -2.05 14.14 -38.94
N ALA A 94 -1.72 13.10 -39.71
CA ALA A 94 -1.53 13.24 -41.14
C ALA A 94 -2.84 13.79 -41.68
N LEU A 95 -2.78 15.00 -42.24
CA LEU A 95 -3.84 15.55 -43.06
C LEU A 95 -4.21 14.48 -44.10
N CYS A 96 -5.39 13.91 -43.94
CA CYS A 96 -6.00 13.03 -44.93
C CYS A 96 -6.16 13.88 -46.19
N ALA A 97 -5.27 13.67 -47.16
CA ALA A 97 -5.36 14.28 -48.47
C ALA A 97 -6.71 13.90 -49.09
N PRO A 98 -7.44 14.83 -49.73
CA PRO A 98 -8.70 14.51 -50.37
C PRO A 98 -8.44 13.52 -51.51
N ALA A 99 -9.15 12.39 -51.47
CA ALA A 99 -9.27 11.45 -52.56
C ALA A 99 -9.90 12.16 -53.77
N GLN A 100 -9.07 12.71 -54.66
CA GLN A 100 -9.52 13.10 -56.00
C GLN A 100 -9.71 11.82 -56.82
N ARG A 101 -10.90 11.23 -56.72
CA ARG A 101 -11.35 10.18 -57.62
C ARG A 101 -12.86 10.26 -57.85
N TYR A 102 -13.26 11.21 -58.69
CA TYR A 102 -14.44 11.09 -59.57
C TYR A 102 -14.03 11.78 -60.89
N LEU A 103 -13.66 11.05 -61.95
CA LEU A 103 -14.57 10.50 -62.96
C LEU A 103 -15.61 11.50 -63.47
N GLN A 104 -15.20 12.28 -64.48
CA GLN A 104 -15.99 12.64 -65.67
C GLN A 104 -14.98 12.53 -66.83
N ALA A 105 -15.01 11.61 -67.80
CA ALA A 105 -16.08 10.92 -68.50
C ALA A 105 -17.06 11.88 -69.18
N ALA A 106 -16.60 12.53 -70.25
CA ALA A 106 -17.24 12.67 -71.57
C ALA A 106 -16.63 13.87 -72.31
#